data_AF-A0A6C0JB56-F1
#
_entry.id   AF-A0A6C0JB56-F1
#
_cell.length_a   1.000
_cell.length_b   1.000
_cell.length_c   1.000
_cell.angle_alpha   90.00
_cell.angle_beta   90.00
_cell.angle_gamma   90.00
#
_symmetry.space_group_name_H-M   'P 1'
#
loop_
_entity.id
_entity.type
_entity.pdbx_description
1 polymer ?
#
loop_
_entity_poly.entity_id
_entity_poly.type
_entity_poly.pdbx_seq_one_letter_code
_entity_poly.pdbx_strand_id
1 'polypeptide(L)'
;MYKEVVFILLTISYLIYLSIKNWGNKYNYRPIDKEVEENFFTYKRKHEDQCRQIIEKMFQLPFPKCRPNFLKNPSTKRNLELDCYNPDIITSMGKGLAWEYDGEQHYVFVPKWHIDQEGLERQEFRDRLKEDLCLKNGTMLIRIPFYIKNKEEFIREKIFEKNLFHYIN
;
A
#
# COMPACT_ATOMS: atom_id res chain seq x y z
N MET A 1 -45.50 38.98 -3.52
CA MET A 1 -44.07 38.97 -3.87
C MET A 1 -43.14 38.55 -2.72
N TYR A 2 -42.79 39.38 -1.71
CA TYR A 2 -41.75 38.97 -0.73
C TYR A 2 -42.13 37.74 0.12
N LYS A 3 -43.38 37.63 0.58
CA LYS A 3 -43.86 36.49 1.37
C LYS A 3 -43.85 35.16 0.58
N GLU A 4 -44.14 35.23 -0.72
CA GLU A 4 -44.13 34.05 -1.60
C GLU A 4 -42.70 33.58 -1.87
N VAL A 5 -41.76 34.51 -2.06
CA VAL A 5 -40.33 34.19 -2.24
C VAL A 5 -39.75 33.55 -0.97
N VAL A 6 -40.08 34.06 0.22
CA VAL A 6 -39.65 33.47 1.49
C VAL A 6 -40.23 32.06 1.68
N PHE A 7 -41.50 31.84 1.32
CA PHE A 7 -42.12 30.51 1.40
C PHE A 7 -41.45 29.50 0.44
N ILE A 8 -41.08 29.94 -0.76
CA ILE A 8 -40.34 29.10 -1.73
C ILE A 8 -38.94 28.75 -1.19
N LEU A 9 -38.22 29.69 -0.58
CA LEU A 9 -36.90 29.42 -0.01
C LEU A 9 -36.95 28.45 1.18
N LEU A 10 -37.98 28.58 2.05
CA LEU A 10 -38.18 27.66 3.16
C LEU A 10 -38.55 26.25 2.70
N THR A 11 -39.37 26.12 1.66
CA THR A 11 -39.71 24.81 1.09
C THR A 11 -38.52 24.14 0.40
N ILE A 12 -37.69 24.89 -0.35
CA ILE A 12 -36.45 24.36 -0.95
C ILE A 12 -35.46 23.91 0.13
N SER A 13 -35.25 24.72 1.17
CA SER A 13 -34.38 24.37 2.30
C SER A 13 -34.86 23.10 3.02
N TYR A 14 -36.18 22.98 3.22
CA TYR A 14 -36.79 21.79 3.83
C TYR A 14 -36.65 20.54 2.95
N LEU A 15 -36.78 20.66 1.63
CA LEU A 15 -36.57 19.56 0.68
C LEU A 15 -35.10 19.10 0.64
N ILE A 16 -34.15 20.04 0.72
CA ILE A 16 -32.71 19.72 0.85
C ILE A 16 -32.44 18.98 2.16
N TYR A 17 -33.01 19.46 3.27
CA TYR A 17 -32.91 18.80 4.58
C TYR A 17 -33.46 17.36 4.54
N LEU A 18 -34.64 17.15 3.94
CA LEU A 18 -35.23 15.82 3.77
C LEU A 18 -34.37 14.91 2.88
N SER A 19 -33.76 15.46 1.82
CA SER A 19 -32.87 14.71 0.92
C SER A 19 -31.60 14.24 1.65
N ILE A 20 -30.96 15.11 2.43
CA ILE A 20 -29.78 14.77 3.24
C ILE A 20 -30.14 13.71 4.30
N LYS A 21 -31.27 13.88 5.00
CA LYS A 21 -31.73 12.93 6.02
C LYS A 21 -32.07 11.55 5.44
N ASN A 22 -32.64 11.51 4.23
CA ASN A 22 -33.01 10.26 3.57
C ASN A 22 -31.84 9.59 2.83
N TRP A 23 -30.76 10.32 2.52
CA TRP A 23 -29.56 9.73 1.91
C TRP A 23 -28.94 8.66 2.82
N GLY A 24 -28.96 8.87 4.13
CA GLY A 24 -28.50 7.90 5.12
C GLY A 24 -29.34 6.61 5.20
N ASN A 25 -30.58 6.61 4.69
CA ASN A 25 -31.47 5.43 4.68
C ASN A 25 -31.45 4.66 3.36
N LYS A 26 -31.02 5.28 2.24
CA LYS A 26 -30.93 4.61 0.94
C LYS A 26 -29.75 3.65 0.85
N TYR A 27 -28.70 3.94 1.63
CA TYR A 27 -27.61 3.02 1.87
C TYR A 27 -27.81 2.46 3.27
N ASN A 28 -28.41 1.27 3.38
CA ASN A 28 -28.30 0.46 4.58
C ASN A 28 -26.82 0.14 4.80
N TYR A 29 -26.07 1.05 5.43
CA TYR A 29 -24.88 0.69 6.15
C TYR A 29 -25.36 -0.19 7.31
N ARG A 30 -25.42 -1.50 7.06
CA ARG A 30 -25.32 -2.44 8.16
C ARG A 30 -23.98 -2.14 8.82
N PRO A 31 -23.93 -1.79 10.11
CA PRO A 31 -22.68 -1.88 10.84
C PRO A 31 -22.12 -3.27 10.53
N ILE A 32 -20.88 -3.34 10.06
CA ILE A 32 -20.22 -4.63 9.89
C ILE A 32 -20.25 -5.24 11.29
N ASP A 33 -20.93 -6.37 11.45
CA ASP A 33 -20.98 -7.07 12.72
C ASP A 33 -19.53 -7.25 13.19
N LYS A 34 -19.22 -6.94 14.45
CA LYS A 34 -17.86 -7.08 14.99
C LYS A 34 -17.29 -8.48 14.72
N GLU A 35 -18.14 -9.49 14.70
CA GLU A 35 -17.80 -10.87 14.33
C GLU A 35 -17.43 -11.02 12.84
N VAL A 36 -18.08 -10.30 11.93
CA VAL A 36 -17.69 -10.24 10.50
C VAL A 36 -16.40 -9.45 10.33
N GLU A 37 -16.20 -8.35 11.07
CA GLU A 37 -14.96 -7.58 11.05
C GLU A 37 -13.79 -8.43 11.59
N GLU A 38 -13.96 -9.07 12.74
CA GLU A 38 -13.01 -10.03 13.30
C GLU A 38 -12.76 -11.19 12.34
N ASN A 39 -13.79 -11.76 11.72
CA ASN A 39 -13.62 -12.84 10.74
C ASN A 39 -12.95 -12.38 9.42
N PHE A 40 -13.09 -11.11 9.03
CA PHE A 40 -12.33 -10.50 7.94
C PHE A 40 -10.85 -10.26 8.29
N PHE A 41 -10.54 -10.18 9.59
CA PHE A 41 -9.18 -10.14 10.13
C PHE A 41 -8.61 -11.55 10.42
N THR A 42 -9.44 -12.58 10.63
CA THR A 42 -8.98 -13.96 10.85
C THR A 42 -8.54 -14.68 9.56
N TYR A 43 -8.97 -14.22 8.38
CA TYR A 43 -8.31 -14.66 7.14
C TYR A 43 -6.87 -14.13 7.15
N LYS A 44 -5.91 -15.03 7.33
CA LYS A 44 -4.47 -14.71 7.36
C LYS A 44 -4.06 -14.10 6.02
N ARG A 45 -4.18 -12.77 5.91
CA ARG A 45 -3.73 -12.00 4.74
C ARG A 45 -2.24 -12.24 4.55
N LYS A 46 -1.78 -12.27 3.30
CA LYS A 46 -0.35 -12.37 3.01
C LYS A 46 0.36 -11.20 3.70
N HIS A 47 1.55 -11.44 4.24
CA HIS A 47 2.30 -10.41 4.95
C HIS A 47 2.58 -9.17 4.08
N GLU A 48 2.79 -9.36 2.77
CA GLU A 48 2.84 -8.30 1.77
C GLU A 48 1.60 -7.39 1.81
N ASP A 49 0.40 -7.97 1.83
CA ASP A 49 -0.86 -7.22 1.87
C ASP A 49 -1.03 -6.48 3.20
N GLN A 50 -0.60 -7.07 4.31
CA GLN A 50 -0.61 -6.41 5.62
C GLN A 50 0.31 -5.18 5.62
N CYS A 51 1.55 -5.31 5.13
CA CYS A 51 2.48 -4.20 5.01
C CYS A 51 1.92 -3.09 4.13
N ARG A 52 1.39 -3.44 2.95
CA ARG A 52 0.80 -2.47 2.01
C ARG A 52 -0.36 -1.71 2.65
N GLN A 53 -1.25 -2.37 3.37
CA GLN A 53 -2.37 -1.71 4.07
C GLN A 53 -1.90 -0.73 5.13
N ILE A 54 -0.87 -1.08 5.91
CA ILE A 54 -0.27 -0.17 6.89
C ILE A 54 0.30 1.06 6.19
N ILE A 55 1.06 0.86 5.10
CA ILE A 55 1.68 1.95 4.33
C ILE A 55 0.61 2.86 3.72
N GLU A 56 -0.37 2.30 3.01
CA GLU A 56 -1.46 3.09 2.41
C GLU A 56 -2.26 3.87 3.48
N LYS A 57 -2.47 3.28 4.67
CA LYS A 57 -3.11 3.96 5.80
C LYS A 57 -2.26 5.10 6.36
N MET A 58 -0.94 4.95 6.45
CA MET A 58 -0.06 6.01 6.95
C MET A 58 0.07 7.18 5.98
N PHE A 59 0.26 6.86 4.70
CA PHE A 59 0.48 7.86 3.64
C PHE A 59 -0.82 8.44 3.08
N GLN A 60 -1.97 7.80 3.30
CA GLN A 60 -3.26 8.16 2.68
C GLN A 60 -3.18 8.25 1.14
N LEU A 61 -2.32 7.41 0.55
CA LEU A 61 -2.03 7.33 -0.88
C LEU A 61 -2.03 5.87 -1.33
N PRO A 62 -2.34 5.59 -2.61
CA PRO A 62 -2.27 4.23 -3.13
C PRO A 62 -0.82 3.78 -3.33
N PHE A 63 -0.55 2.51 -3.03
CA PHE A 63 0.73 1.86 -3.31
C PHE A 63 0.50 0.49 -3.97
N PRO A 64 0.08 0.45 -5.24
CA PRO A 64 -0.20 -0.80 -5.92
C PRO A 64 1.04 -1.69 -6.06
N LYS A 65 0.79 -3.00 -5.98
CA LYS A 65 1.71 -4.03 -6.49
C LYS A 65 1.82 -3.88 -8.00
N CYS A 66 3.04 -3.76 -8.54
CA CYS A 66 3.23 -3.52 -9.96
C CYS A 66 4.57 -4.04 -10.49
N ARG A 67 4.69 -4.09 -11.83
CA ARG A 67 5.89 -4.53 -12.55
C ARG A 67 6.37 -3.43 -13.50
N PRO A 68 6.93 -2.33 -12.99
CA PRO A 68 7.18 -1.14 -13.79
C PRO A 68 8.22 -1.39 -14.88
N ASN A 69 8.16 -0.61 -15.97
CA ASN A 69 8.97 -0.83 -17.17
C ASN A 69 10.48 -0.70 -16.93
N PHE A 70 10.90 0.11 -15.95
CA PHE A 70 12.32 0.25 -15.59
C PHE A 70 12.89 -0.98 -14.87
N LEU A 71 12.04 -1.86 -14.32
CA LEU A 71 12.44 -3.09 -13.62
C LEU A 71 12.63 -4.28 -14.57
N LYS A 72 13.10 -4.05 -15.79
CA LYS A 72 13.28 -5.09 -16.82
C LYS A 72 14.44 -6.02 -16.45
N ASN A 73 14.16 -7.31 -16.29
CA ASN A 73 15.21 -8.32 -16.15
C ASN A 73 15.86 -8.59 -17.53
N PRO A 74 17.17 -8.39 -17.70
CA PRO A 74 17.82 -8.51 -19.01
C PRO A 74 17.89 -9.96 -19.51
N SER A 75 17.92 -10.93 -18.60
CA SER A 75 18.02 -12.37 -18.91
C SER A 75 16.67 -12.94 -19.33
N THR A 76 15.59 -12.62 -18.62
CA THR A 76 14.25 -13.17 -18.89
C THR A 76 13.39 -12.28 -19.79
N LYS A 77 13.82 -11.03 -20.03
CA LYS A 77 13.05 -9.98 -20.71
C LYS A 77 11.70 -9.68 -20.06
N ARG A 78 11.46 -10.08 -18.81
CA ARG A 78 10.24 -9.75 -18.04
C ARG A 78 10.56 -8.72 -16.95
N ASN A 79 9.56 -7.94 -16.57
CA ASN A 79 9.72 -6.97 -15.49
C ASN A 79 9.64 -7.69 -14.12
N LEU A 80 10.53 -7.31 -13.21
CA LEU A 80 10.46 -7.66 -11.80
C LEU A 80 9.27 -6.94 -11.14
N GLU A 81 8.83 -7.46 -10.00
CA GLU A 81 7.67 -6.94 -9.26
C GLU A 81 8.11 -6.14 -8.03
N LEU A 82 7.35 -5.10 -7.73
CA LEU A 82 7.35 -4.37 -6.47
C LEU A 82 6.02 -4.65 -5.76
N ASP A 83 6.06 -4.96 -4.47
CA ASP A 83 4.86 -5.27 -3.69
C ASP A 83 3.99 -4.04 -3.44
N CYS A 84 4.64 -2.88 -3.27
CA CYS A 84 4.02 -1.65 -2.80
C CYS A 84 4.79 -0.47 -3.41
N TYR A 85 4.25 0.21 -4.42
CA TYR A 85 4.97 1.29 -5.13
C TYR A 85 4.10 2.50 -5.41
N ASN A 86 4.64 3.69 -5.14
CA ASN A 86 4.06 4.96 -5.53
C ASN A 86 5.09 5.78 -6.36
N PRO A 87 4.81 6.07 -7.64
CA PRO A 87 5.74 6.79 -8.51
C PRO A 87 5.82 8.30 -8.24
N ASP A 88 4.93 8.87 -7.42
CA ASP A 88 4.79 10.32 -7.27
C ASP A 88 5.48 10.90 -6.05
N ILE A 89 5.86 10.06 -5.09
CA ILE A 89 6.61 10.49 -3.90
C ILE A 89 8.03 10.91 -4.29
N ILE A 90 8.43 12.10 -3.84
CA ILE A 90 9.79 12.61 -4.03
C ILE A 90 10.60 12.24 -2.80
N THR A 91 11.77 11.66 -3.02
CA THR A 91 12.69 11.22 -1.98
C THR A 91 14.06 11.86 -2.23
N SER A 92 14.98 11.71 -1.28
CA SER A 92 16.37 12.13 -1.47
C SER A 92 17.08 11.41 -2.63
N MET A 93 16.55 10.27 -3.09
CA MET A 93 17.11 9.50 -4.22
C MET A 93 16.54 9.93 -5.58
N GLY A 94 15.43 10.67 -5.61
CA GLY A 94 14.69 10.97 -6.83
C GLY A 94 13.19 10.77 -6.65
N LYS A 95 12.49 10.48 -7.75
CA LYS A 95 11.04 10.32 -7.78
C LYS A 95 10.65 8.83 -7.77
N GLY A 96 9.83 8.44 -6.81
CA GLY A 96 9.32 7.10 -6.60
C GLY A 96 9.71 6.51 -5.24
N LEU A 97 8.75 5.89 -4.57
CA LEU A 97 8.94 5.17 -3.31
C LEU A 97 8.34 3.77 -3.42
N ALA A 98 9.15 2.76 -3.14
CA ALA A 98 8.77 1.36 -3.10
C ALA A 98 9.03 0.76 -1.73
N TRP A 99 8.14 -0.13 -1.30
CA TRP A 99 8.31 -1.01 -0.16
C TRP A 99 8.20 -2.46 -0.58
N GLU A 100 9.02 -3.32 0.01
CA GLU A 100 9.05 -4.75 -0.28
C GLU A 100 9.07 -5.56 1.02
N TYR A 101 8.29 -6.63 1.09
CA TYR A 101 8.32 -7.54 2.23
C TYR A 101 9.20 -8.75 1.89
N ASP A 102 10.34 -8.83 2.56
CA ASP A 102 11.30 -9.91 2.33
C ASP A 102 10.92 -11.10 3.19
N GLY A 103 10.31 -12.11 2.57
CA GLY A 103 10.01 -13.39 3.21
C GLY A 103 11.26 -14.17 3.66
N GLU A 104 11.08 -15.19 4.48
CA GLU A 104 12.16 -16.05 5.01
C GLU A 104 13.04 -16.64 3.90
N GLN A 105 12.45 -16.93 2.73
CA GLN A 105 13.17 -17.45 1.57
C GLN A 105 14.26 -16.52 1.01
N HIS A 106 14.28 -15.23 1.37
CA HIS A 106 15.36 -14.33 0.98
C HIS A 106 16.63 -14.50 1.83
N TYR A 107 16.52 -15.16 3.00
CA TYR A 107 17.61 -15.23 3.98
C TYR A 107 18.12 -16.64 4.20
N VAL A 108 17.26 -17.65 4.02
CA VAL A 108 17.60 -19.06 4.26
C VAL A 108 17.10 -19.95 3.13
N PHE A 109 17.79 -21.06 2.92
CA PHE A 109 17.31 -22.08 2.00
C PHE A 109 16.02 -22.70 2.55
N VAL A 110 14.90 -22.50 1.85
CA VAL A 110 13.62 -23.14 2.20
C VAL A 110 13.27 -24.14 1.08
N PRO A 111 13.27 -25.47 1.33
CA PRO A 111 13.03 -26.50 0.30
C PRO A 111 11.72 -26.34 -0.48
N LYS A 112 10.73 -25.68 0.11
CA LYS A 112 9.45 -25.36 -0.56
C LYS A 112 9.60 -24.29 -1.65
N TRP A 113 10.58 -23.40 -1.52
CA TRP A 113 10.78 -22.24 -2.39
C TRP A 113 12.04 -22.37 -3.25
N HIS A 114 12.98 -23.24 -2.84
CA HIS A 114 14.24 -23.50 -3.54
C HIS A 114 14.36 -24.99 -3.86
N ILE A 115 14.60 -25.30 -5.15
CA ILE A 115 14.82 -26.67 -5.62
C ILE A 115 16.25 -27.11 -5.28
N ASP A 116 17.20 -26.18 -5.38
CA ASP A 116 18.64 -26.37 -5.21
C ASP A 116 19.30 -25.06 -4.75
N GLN A 117 20.58 -25.12 -4.39
CA GLN A 117 21.36 -23.94 -3.98
C GLN A 117 21.40 -22.87 -5.08
N GLU A 118 21.39 -23.27 -6.35
CA GLU A 118 21.29 -22.33 -7.49
C GLU A 118 19.98 -21.52 -7.47
N GLY A 119 18.89 -22.09 -6.93
CA GLY A 119 17.63 -21.37 -6.71
C GLY A 119 17.77 -20.17 -5.78
N LEU A 120 18.56 -20.31 -4.71
CA LEU A 120 18.87 -19.22 -3.79
C LEU A 120 19.75 -18.16 -4.47
N GLU A 121 20.80 -18.56 -5.20
CA GLU A 121 21.66 -17.64 -5.94
C GLU A 121 20.90 -16.83 -6.99
N ARG A 122 19.94 -17.47 -7.68
CA ARG A 122 19.03 -16.78 -8.62
C ARG A 122 18.12 -15.79 -7.91
N GLN A 123 17.67 -16.11 -6.70
CA GLN A 123 16.86 -15.19 -5.89
C GLN A 123 17.69 -13.96 -5.50
N GLU A 124 18.88 -14.16 -4.92
CA GLU A 124 19.78 -13.07 -4.57
C GLU A 124 20.16 -12.21 -5.77
N PHE A 125 20.40 -12.82 -6.94
CA PHE A 125 20.67 -12.09 -8.17
C PHE A 125 19.50 -11.17 -8.56
N ARG A 126 18.25 -11.67 -8.46
CA ARG A 126 17.06 -10.86 -8.75
C ARG A 126 16.91 -9.71 -7.75
N ASP A 127 17.23 -9.94 -6.49
CA ASP A 127 17.17 -8.94 -5.43
C ASP A 127 18.20 -7.82 -5.65
N ARG A 128 19.45 -8.17 -5.96
CA ARG A 128 20.49 -7.19 -6.32
C ARG A 128 20.13 -6.41 -7.59
N LEU A 129 19.65 -7.11 -8.62
CA LEU A 129 19.23 -6.47 -9.87
C LEU A 129 18.08 -5.49 -9.63
N LYS A 130 17.14 -5.82 -8.75
CA LYS A 130 16.03 -4.93 -8.39
C LYS A 130 16.53 -3.65 -7.74
N GLU A 131 17.43 -3.78 -6.76
CA GLU A 131 18.05 -2.64 -6.08
C GLU A 131 18.76 -1.71 -7.07
N ASP A 132 19.58 -2.28 -7.96
CA ASP A 132 20.30 -1.53 -8.98
C ASP A 132 19.36 -0.77 -9.92
N LEU A 133 18.27 -1.41 -10.36
CA LEU A 133 17.30 -0.80 -11.28
C LEU A 133 16.46 0.28 -10.60
N CYS A 134 16.07 0.09 -9.33
CA CYS A 134 15.41 1.12 -8.53
C CYS A 134 16.34 2.32 -8.32
N LEU A 135 17.59 2.09 -7.94
CA LEU A 135 18.60 3.14 -7.77
C LEU A 135 18.80 3.95 -9.06
N LYS A 136 18.99 3.27 -10.19
CA LYS A 136 19.15 3.91 -11.51
C LYS A 136 17.94 4.76 -11.92
N ASN A 137 16.73 4.35 -11.51
CA ASN A 137 15.50 5.08 -11.79
C ASN A 137 15.23 6.22 -10.77
N GLY A 138 16.04 6.36 -9.72
CA GLY A 138 15.80 7.30 -8.63
C GLY A 138 14.65 6.89 -7.70
N THR A 139 14.27 5.61 -7.72
CA THR A 139 13.24 5.04 -6.84
C THR A 139 13.88 4.56 -5.55
N MET A 140 13.42 5.09 -4.41
CA MET A 140 13.82 4.59 -3.11
C MET A 140 13.11 3.28 -2.81
N LEU A 141 13.87 2.20 -2.56
CA LEU A 141 13.35 0.89 -2.18
C LEU A 141 13.63 0.64 -0.69
N ILE A 142 12.58 0.39 0.09
CA ILE A 142 12.69 0.08 1.53
C ILE A 142 12.18 -1.36 1.77
N ARG A 143 13.06 -2.21 2.30
CA ARG A 143 12.75 -3.61 2.60
C ARG A 143 12.26 -3.80 4.04
N ILE A 144 11.25 -4.65 4.23
CA ILE A 144 10.67 -5.04 5.51
C ILE A 144 10.97 -6.53 5.73
N PRO A 145 11.94 -6.87 6.60
CA PRO A 145 12.33 -8.26 6.83
C PRO A 145 11.22 -9.09 7.49
N PHE A 146 11.13 -10.38 7.15
CA PHE A 146 10.09 -11.26 7.68
C PHE A 146 10.06 -11.39 9.21
N TYR A 147 11.23 -11.30 9.85
CA TYR A 147 11.38 -11.43 11.30
C TYR A 147 10.84 -10.23 12.09
N ILE A 148 10.44 -9.15 11.40
CA ILE A 148 9.78 -8.00 12.02
C ILE A 148 8.39 -8.39 12.52
N LYS A 149 8.25 -8.45 13.84
CA LYS A 149 6.98 -8.73 14.53
C LYS A 149 6.03 -7.54 14.43
N ASN A 150 6.47 -6.36 14.90
CA ASN A 150 5.70 -5.12 14.82
C ASN A 150 6.03 -4.36 13.53
N LYS A 151 5.27 -4.67 12.47
CA LYS A 151 5.46 -4.06 11.14
C LYS A 151 5.15 -2.57 11.16
N GLU A 152 4.12 -2.16 11.91
CA GLU A 152 3.69 -0.76 11.97
C GLU A 152 4.77 0.14 12.57
N GLU A 153 5.34 -0.27 13.70
CA GLU A 153 6.43 0.44 14.36
C GLU A 153 7.67 0.51 13.47
N PHE A 154 8.08 -0.61 12.86
CA PHE A 154 9.22 -0.63 11.94
C PHE A 154 9.03 0.28 10.73
N ILE A 155 7.84 0.27 10.10
CA ILE A 155 7.52 1.14 8.97
C ILE A 155 7.62 2.60 9.42
N ARG A 156 7.07 2.94 10.60
CA ARG A 156 7.13 4.28 11.16
C ARG A 156 8.57 4.73 11.38
N GLU A 157 9.41 3.92 12.01
CA GLU A 157 10.83 4.22 12.21
C GLU A 157 11.54 4.50 10.87
N LYS A 158 11.29 3.67 9.86
CA LYS A 158 11.87 3.85 8.52
C LYS A 158 11.40 5.13 7.84
N ILE A 159 10.14 5.51 8.02
CA ILE A 159 9.62 6.79 7.52
C ILE A 159 10.42 7.97 8.13
N PHE A 160 10.69 7.95 9.43
CA PHE A 160 11.49 8.99 10.08
C PHE A 160 12.96 8.95 9.63
N GLU A 161 13.58 7.77 9.62
CA GLU A 161 14.98 7.58 9.17
C GLU A 161 15.21 8.10 7.74
N LYS A 162 14.23 7.90 6.85
CA LYS A 162 14.31 8.32 5.43
C LYS A 162 13.76 9.72 5.17
N ASN A 163 13.43 10.50 6.20
CA ASN A 163 12.84 11.83 6.09
C ASN A 163 11.54 11.89 5.26
N LEU A 164 10.72 10.83 5.37
CA LEU A 164 9.43 10.71 4.69
C LEU A 164 8.25 11.19 5.55
N PHE A 165 8.52 11.66 6.77
CA PHE A 165 7.48 12.03 7.75
C PHE A 165 6.59 13.20 7.29
N HIS A 166 7.02 13.98 6.30
CA HIS A 166 6.21 15.04 5.68
C HIS A 166 5.07 14.52 4.79
N TYR A 167 5.10 13.23 4.43
CA TYR A 167 4.07 12.58 3.59
C TYR A 167 2.98 11.89 4.40
N ILE A 168 3.12 11.79 5.71
CA ILE A 168 2.15 11.13 6.59
C ILE A 168 1.38 12.20 7.38
N ASN A 169 0.11 11.91 7.69
CA ASN A 169 -0.74 12.74 8.55
C ASN A 169 -0.60 12.37 10.03
#